data_AF-A0A946RZA3-F1
#
_entry.id   AF-A0A946RZA3-F1
#
_cell.length_a   1.000
_cell.length_b   1.000
_cell.length_c   1.000
_cell.angle_alpha   90.00
_cell.angle_beta   90.00
_cell.angle_gamma   90.00
#
_symmetry.space_group_name_H-M   'P 1'
#
loop_
_entity.id
_entity.type
_entity.pdbx_description
1 polymer ?
#
loop_
_entity_poly.entity_id
_entity_poly.type
_entity_poly.pdbx_seq_one_letter_code
_entity_poly.pdbx_strand_id
1 'polypeptide(L)'
;TGSDARNGYFNHEGFPHMLGLVSEGNIIVKDNIVNGKQNGWGNGGGANNRHSININAGMVALGESFTFEHMNDDWELYQGPEPDERGYINLKGAVTQWRRGYVHRSNHQGTGYGKAYNYDFRFDRRPPPYYLEATDENGHGLFDVVSWGEQ
;
A
#
# COMPACT_ATOMS: atom_id res chain seq x y z
N THR A 1 9.58 -17.37 -0.15
CA THR A 1 9.18 -16.09 0.48
C THR A 1 8.07 -16.35 1.47
N GLY A 2 7.84 -15.48 2.45
CA GLY A 2 6.76 -15.63 3.43
C GLY A 2 5.37 -15.25 2.92
N SER A 3 5.30 -14.57 1.77
CA SER A 3 4.05 -14.18 1.10
C SER A 3 3.85 -14.89 -0.24
N ASP A 4 2.59 -15.21 -0.56
CA ASP A 4 2.15 -15.71 -1.87
C ASP A 4 1.90 -14.52 -2.82
N ALA A 5 2.67 -14.46 -3.90
CA ALA A 5 2.65 -13.40 -4.90
C ALA A 5 1.27 -13.19 -5.57
N ARG A 6 0.36 -14.17 -5.53
CA ARG A 6 -0.91 -14.13 -6.28
C ARG A 6 -2.09 -13.61 -5.47
N ASN A 7 -2.09 -13.84 -4.16
CA ASN A 7 -3.23 -13.55 -3.28
C ASN A 7 -2.84 -12.79 -2.01
N GLY A 8 -1.54 -12.55 -1.79
CA GLY A 8 -1.04 -11.82 -0.63
C GLY A 8 -1.14 -12.56 0.70
N TYR A 9 -1.46 -13.87 0.70
CA TYR A 9 -1.41 -14.67 1.91
C TYR A 9 0.00 -14.62 2.50
N PHE A 10 0.11 -14.38 3.81
CA PHE A 10 1.37 -14.29 4.54
C PHE A 10 1.43 -15.31 5.68
N ASN A 11 2.45 -16.17 5.66
CA ASN A 11 2.72 -17.14 6.71
C ASN A 11 3.41 -16.44 7.89
N HIS A 12 2.61 -15.86 8.79
CA HIS A 12 3.10 -15.15 9.96
C HIS A 12 3.71 -16.06 11.04
N GLU A 13 3.45 -17.37 11.02
CA GLU A 13 4.05 -18.34 11.95
C GLU A 13 5.50 -18.64 11.58
N GLY A 14 5.78 -18.84 10.29
CA GLY A 14 7.13 -19.07 9.78
C GLY A 14 7.96 -17.79 9.65
N PHE A 15 7.33 -16.62 9.64
CA PHE A 15 7.98 -15.32 9.43
C PHE A 15 7.55 -14.31 10.52
N PRO A 16 8.14 -14.39 11.73
CA PRO A 16 7.69 -13.63 12.89
C PRO A 16 8.17 -12.18 12.91
N HIS A 17 9.19 -11.83 12.13
CA HIS A 17 9.71 -10.47 12.05
C HIS A 17 8.71 -9.53 11.37
N MET A 18 8.61 -8.32 11.88
CA MET A 18 7.68 -7.29 11.40
C MET A 18 8.46 -6.08 10.90
N LEU A 19 7.95 -5.46 9.83
CA LEU A 19 8.50 -4.25 9.24
C LEU A 19 7.59 -3.06 9.56
N GLY A 20 8.19 -1.94 9.96
CA GLY A 20 7.56 -0.63 10.02
C GLY A 20 8.12 0.27 8.92
N LEU A 21 7.24 1.00 8.21
CA LEU A 21 7.61 2.02 7.22
C LEU A 21 6.97 3.34 7.65
N VAL A 22 7.79 4.37 7.82
CA VAL A 22 7.34 5.71 8.20
C VAL A 22 7.85 6.69 7.15
N SER A 23 6.95 7.53 6.64
CA SER A 23 7.24 8.64 5.74
C SER A 23 6.64 9.91 6.33
N GLU A 24 7.43 10.99 6.34
CA GLU A 24 6.90 12.33 6.68
C GLU A 24 5.87 12.80 5.64
N GLY A 25 6.04 12.40 4.39
CA GLY A 25 5.14 12.74 3.28
C GLY A 25 4.35 11.53 2.81
N ASN A 26 4.35 11.31 1.49
CA ASN A 26 3.64 10.20 0.87
C ASN A 26 4.42 8.89 1.00
N ILE A 27 3.69 7.78 1.00
CA ILE A 27 4.22 6.50 0.55
C ILE A 27 3.62 6.24 -0.83
N ILE A 28 4.47 6.06 -1.83
CA ILE A 28 4.05 6.01 -3.24
C ILE A 28 4.46 4.70 -3.88
N VAL A 29 3.49 4.00 -4.47
CA VAL A 29 3.76 2.92 -5.42
C VAL A 29 4.22 3.52 -6.74
N LYS A 30 5.47 3.26 -7.10
CA LYS A 30 6.07 3.71 -8.36
C LYS A 30 5.38 3.09 -9.57
N ASP A 31 5.16 3.90 -10.60
CA ASP A 31 4.63 3.43 -11.88
C ASP A 31 5.76 2.86 -12.77
N ASN A 32 5.82 1.53 -12.87
CA ASN A 32 6.79 0.83 -13.70
C ASN A 32 6.21 -0.51 -14.19
N ILE A 33 6.91 -1.18 -15.12
CA ILE A 33 6.43 -2.42 -15.76
C ILE A 33 6.17 -3.53 -14.71
N VAL A 34 7.01 -3.65 -13.69
CA VAL A 34 6.85 -4.67 -12.64
C VAL A 34 5.58 -4.39 -11.82
N ASN A 35 5.30 -3.12 -11.55
CA ASN A 35 4.13 -2.63 -10.82
C ASN A 35 2.91 -2.39 -11.72
N GLY A 36 2.92 -2.81 -12.98
CA GLY A 36 1.72 -2.84 -13.83
C GLY A 36 1.48 -1.64 -14.74
N LYS A 37 2.48 -0.77 -14.98
CA LYS A 37 2.37 0.40 -15.89
C LYS A 37 1.69 0.13 -17.24
N GLN A 38 1.92 -1.05 -17.82
CA GLN A 38 1.45 -1.41 -19.15
C GLN A 38 0.32 -2.44 -19.14
N ASN A 39 -0.26 -2.74 -17.98
CA ASN A 39 -1.32 -3.75 -17.87
C ASN A 39 -2.64 -3.28 -18.50
N GLY A 40 -2.88 -1.97 -18.58
CA GLY A 40 -4.00 -1.38 -19.34
C GLY A 40 -3.77 -1.32 -20.86
N TRP A 41 -2.57 -1.64 -21.36
CA TRP A 41 -2.23 -1.48 -22.77
C TRP A 41 -2.41 -2.78 -23.57
N GLY A 42 -3.29 -2.74 -24.59
CA GLY A 42 -3.28 -3.73 -25.68
C GLY A 42 -3.76 -5.12 -25.28
N ASN A 43 -5.05 -5.25 -24.97
CA ASN A 43 -5.81 -6.51 -24.97
C ASN A 43 -5.23 -7.60 -24.06
N GLY A 44 -5.35 -7.42 -22.74
CA GLY A 44 -4.86 -8.41 -21.80
C GLY A 44 -5.36 -8.20 -20.37
N GLY A 45 -6.64 -8.47 -20.11
CA GLY A 45 -7.13 -8.87 -18.78
C GLY A 45 -6.52 -10.20 -18.28
N GLY A 46 -5.27 -10.47 -18.67
CA GLY A 46 -4.50 -11.68 -18.44
C GLY A 46 -3.59 -11.51 -17.24
N ALA A 47 -4.19 -11.75 -16.07
CA ALA A 47 -3.56 -11.86 -14.75
C ALA A 47 -3.02 -10.55 -14.14
N ASN A 48 -3.94 -9.64 -13.78
CA ASN A 48 -3.71 -8.55 -12.82
C ASN A 48 -2.97 -9.02 -11.54
N ASN A 49 -3.12 -10.30 -11.19
CA ASN A 49 -2.40 -10.94 -10.08
C ASN A 49 -0.88 -11.03 -10.28
N ARG A 50 -0.34 -10.98 -11.51
CA ARG A 50 1.11 -11.06 -11.79
C ARG A 50 1.87 -9.81 -11.38
N HIS A 51 1.19 -8.67 -11.35
CA HIS A 51 1.74 -7.36 -11.02
C HIS A 51 1.24 -6.85 -9.67
N SER A 52 0.64 -7.76 -8.89
CA SER A 52 0.15 -7.43 -7.56
C SER A 52 1.30 -7.19 -6.60
N ILE A 53 1.09 -6.21 -5.74
CA ILE A 53 2.06 -5.73 -4.77
C ILE A 53 1.67 -6.31 -3.41
N ASN A 54 2.56 -7.11 -2.85
CA ASN A 54 2.39 -7.67 -1.52
C ASN A 54 3.19 -6.85 -0.50
N ILE A 55 2.49 -6.24 0.44
CA ILE A 55 3.08 -5.45 1.52
C ILE A 55 2.81 -6.15 2.85
N ASN A 56 3.88 -6.49 3.57
CA ASN A 56 3.80 -7.06 4.92
C ASN A 56 4.47 -6.09 5.89
N ALA A 57 3.78 -5.01 6.22
CA ALA A 57 4.33 -3.92 7.02
C ALA A 57 3.23 -3.11 7.71
N GLY A 58 3.59 -2.49 8.84
CA GLY A 58 2.88 -1.33 9.33
C GLY A 58 3.41 -0.10 8.61
N MET A 59 2.51 0.71 8.05
CA MET A 59 2.85 1.85 7.20
C MET A 59 2.25 3.12 7.76
N VAL A 60 3.04 4.20 7.76
CA VAL A 60 2.62 5.50 8.24
C VAL A 60 3.04 6.58 7.25
N ALA A 61 2.06 7.33 6.74
CA ALA A 61 2.27 8.56 5.99
C ALA A 61 1.83 9.75 6.86
N LEU A 62 2.78 10.38 7.55
CA LEU A 62 2.52 11.34 8.63
C LEU A 62 1.84 12.63 8.15
N GLY A 63 2.31 13.22 7.06
CA GLY A 63 1.77 14.48 6.52
C GLY A 63 0.88 14.31 5.31
N GLU A 64 0.83 13.12 4.71
CA GLU A 64 0.14 12.89 3.44
C GLU A 64 -0.56 11.53 3.38
N SER A 65 -0.28 10.72 2.35
CA SER A 65 -1.10 9.60 1.96
C SER A 65 -0.32 8.38 1.48
N PHE A 66 -0.96 7.21 1.50
CA PHE A 66 -0.52 6.06 0.74
C PHE A 66 -1.20 6.05 -0.64
N THR A 67 -0.42 6.10 -1.72
CA THR A 67 -0.94 6.30 -3.07
C THR A 67 -0.02 5.71 -4.15
N PHE A 68 -0.27 6.03 -5.43
CA PHE A 68 0.49 5.54 -6.58
C PHE A 68 0.75 6.66 -7.60
N GLU A 69 1.81 6.52 -8.39
CA GLU A 69 2.14 7.49 -9.44
C GLU A 69 1.19 7.37 -10.64
N HIS A 70 1.06 8.46 -11.39
CA HIS A 70 0.42 8.46 -12.71
C HIS A 70 -1.03 7.97 -12.65
N MET A 71 -1.93 8.67 -11.96
CA MET A 71 -3.31 8.22 -11.75
C MET A 71 -4.23 8.37 -12.99
N ASN A 72 -3.64 8.40 -14.18
CA ASN A 72 -4.34 8.54 -15.46
C ASN A 72 -5.27 9.76 -15.47
N ASP A 73 -4.82 10.89 -14.91
CA ASP A 73 -5.53 12.18 -14.97
C ASP A 73 -5.48 12.78 -16.38
N ASP A 74 -4.37 12.54 -17.08
CA ASP A 74 -4.15 12.90 -18.48
C ASP A 74 -4.05 11.64 -19.33
N TRP A 75 -4.45 11.74 -20.61
CA TRP A 75 -4.37 10.62 -21.54
C TRP A 75 -2.92 10.33 -21.95
N GLU A 76 -2.39 9.15 -21.62
CA GLU A 76 -1.06 8.68 -22.05
C GLU A 76 -1.11 7.25 -22.63
N LEU A 77 -0.47 7.05 -23.80
CA LEU A 77 -0.43 5.77 -24.51
C LEU A 77 0.11 4.59 -23.67
N TYR A 78 1.14 4.83 -22.83
CA TYR A 78 1.84 3.78 -22.06
C TYR A 78 1.39 3.62 -20.62
N GLN A 79 0.58 4.55 -20.09
CA GLN A 79 -0.24 4.34 -18.89
C GLN A 79 -1.56 3.64 -19.25
N GLY A 80 -1.85 3.52 -20.55
CA GLY A 80 -2.89 2.65 -21.08
C GLY A 80 -4.21 3.38 -21.35
N PRO A 81 -4.86 3.07 -22.48
CA PRO A 81 -6.23 3.50 -22.74
C PRO A 81 -7.19 2.91 -21.69
N GLU A 82 -8.38 3.51 -21.60
CA GLU A 82 -9.41 3.15 -20.61
C GLU A 82 -9.84 1.66 -20.69
N PRO A 83 -9.82 0.87 -19.60
CA PRO A 83 -9.29 1.14 -18.24
C PRO A 83 -7.81 0.78 -18.02
N ASP A 84 -7.16 1.47 -17.07
CA ASP A 84 -5.77 1.25 -16.61
C ASP A 84 -5.73 0.48 -15.27
N GLU A 85 -5.99 -0.83 -15.33
CA GLU A 85 -5.94 -1.72 -14.16
C GLU A 85 -4.53 -2.33 -14.00
N ARG A 86 -3.86 -2.00 -12.89
CA ARG A 86 -2.44 -2.31 -12.65
C ARG A 86 -2.19 -3.55 -11.79
N GLY A 87 -3.19 -4.04 -11.06
CA GLY A 87 -3.06 -5.21 -10.20
C GLY A 87 -3.85 -5.10 -8.91
N TYR A 88 -3.42 -5.82 -7.87
CA TYR A 88 -3.89 -5.67 -6.50
C TYR A 88 -2.77 -5.22 -5.58
N ILE A 89 -3.09 -4.38 -4.59
CA ILE A 89 -2.27 -4.18 -3.39
C ILE A 89 -2.84 -5.09 -2.30
N ASN A 90 -2.08 -6.12 -1.96
CA ASN A 90 -2.36 -6.98 -0.82
C ASN A 90 -1.53 -6.48 0.36
N LEU A 91 -2.20 -5.98 1.40
CA LEU A 91 -1.55 -5.55 2.63
C LEU A 91 -1.88 -6.55 3.73
N LYS A 92 -0.85 -7.14 4.35
CA LYS A 92 -0.94 -7.76 5.67
C LYS A 92 -0.21 -6.85 6.66
N GLY A 93 -0.96 -6.06 7.40
CA GLY A 93 -0.38 -5.04 8.27
C GLY A 93 -1.37 -3.95 8.63
N ALA A 94 -0.89 -2.71 8.71
CA ALA A 94 -1.73 -1.54 8.98
C ALA A 94 -1.27 -0.37 8.13
N VAL A 95 -2.18 0.51 7.74
CA VAL A 95 -1.87 1.78 7.06
C VAL A 95 -2.52 2.90 7.83
N THR A 96 -1.69 3.81 8.30
CA THR A 96 -2.09 5.06 8.93
C THR A 96 -1.66 6.21 8.03
N GLN A 97 -2.55 7.16 7.75
CA GLN A 97 -2.30 8.27 6.82
C GLN A 97 -3.06 9.51 7.28
N TRP A 98 -2.48 10.69 7.09
CA TRP A 98 -3.13 11.97 7.39
C TRP A 98 -4.34 12.23 6.49
N ARG A 99 -4.16 11.99 5.19
CA ARG A 99 -5.22 12.08 4.18
C ARG A 99 -5.35 10.75 3.48
N ARG A 100 -6.59 10.39 3.15
CA ARG A 100 -6.85 9.17 2.39
C ARG A 100 -6.34 9.31 0.97
N GLY A 101 -5.28 8.60 0.64
CA GLY A 101 -4.78 8.48 -0.73
C GLY A 101 -5.62 7.51 -1.55
N TYR A 102 -5.72 7.78 -2.85
CA TYR A 102 -6.29 6.82 -3.79
C TYR A 102 -5.23 5.80 -4.17
N VAL A 103 -5.61 4.53 -4.14
CA VAL A 103 -4.86 3.43 -4.77
C VAL A 103 -5.61 2.86 -5.98
N HIS A 104 -6.91 3.17 -6.09
CA HIS A 104 -7.77 2.91 -7.23
C HIS A 104 -8.71 4.09 -7.41
N ARG A 105 -9.03 4.41 -8.65
CA ARG A 105 -9.94 5.48 -9.01
C ARG A 105 -10.91 5.03 -10.10
N SER A 106 -12.06 5.71 -10.16
CA SER A 106 -13.12 5.43 -11.13
C SER A 106 -13.05 6.28 -12.40
N ASN A 107 -11.98 7.05 -12.60
CA ASN A 107 -11.75 7.75 -13.87
C ASN A 107 -11.41 6.72 -14.96
N HIS A 108 -11.74 7.07 -16.21
CA HIS A 108 -11.36 6.27 -17.38
C HIS A 108 -11.75 4.78 -17.22
N GLN A 109 -12.96 4.52 -16.72
CA GLN A 109 -13.52 3.18 -16.43
C GLN A 109 -12.79 2.37 -15.33
N GLY A 110 -11.71 2.90 -14.75
CA GLY A 110 -10.90 2.26 -13.71
C GLY A 110 -9.43 2.64 -13.87
N THR A 111 -8.77 3.05 -12.79
CA THR A 111 -7.33 3.32 -12.79
C THR A 111 -6.69 2.91 -11.46
N GLY A 112 -5.58 2.17 -11.53
CA GLY A 112 -4.75 1.84 -10.38
C GLY A 112 -4.88 0.39 -9.93
N TYR A 113 -4.97 0.15 -8.63
CA TYR A 113 -4.89 -1.18 -8.02
C TYR A 113 -6.12 -1.52 -7.21
N GLY A 114 -6.68 -2.72 -7.44
CA GLY A 114 -7.56 -3.36 -6.46
C GLY A 114 -6.88 -3.42 -5.09
N LYS A 115 -7.65 -3.47 -4.00
CA LYS A 115 -7.10 -3.47 -2.63
C LYS A 115 -7.63 -4.63 -1.81
N ALA A 116 -6.72 -5.30 -1.10
CA ALA A 116 -7.02 -6.34 -0.12
C ALA A 116 -6.22 -6.07 1.15
N TYR A 117 -6.78 -5.29 2.07
CA TYR A 117 -6.10 -4.89 3.30
C TYR A 117 -6.57 -5.76 4.46
N ASN A 118 -5.64 -6.49 5.04
CA ASN A 118 -5.87 -7.39 6.16
C ASN A 118 -5.01 -6.94 7.33
N TYR A 119 -5.65 -6.63 8.45
CA TYR A 119 -4.94 -6.25 9.66
C TYR A 119 -3.98 -7.36 10.14
N ASP A 120 -2.80 -6.99 10.60
CA ASP A 120 -1.88 -7.91 11.27
C ASP A 120 -2.02 -7.79 12.79
N PHE A 121 -2.78 -8.71 13.37
CA PHE A 121 -3.06 -8.79 14.82
C PHE A 121 -1.79 -8.86 15.70
N ARG A 122 -0.62 -9.14 15.12
CA ARG A 122 0.63 -9.19 15.87
C ARG A 122 1.03 -7.80 16.38
N PHE A 123 0.57 -6.73 15.71
CA PHE A 123 0.78 -5.36 16.15
C PHE A 123 0.10 -5.05 17.49
N ASP A 124 -1.00 -5.73 17.85
CA ASP A 124 -1.64 -5.55 19.16
C ASP A 124 -0.82 -6.16 20.31
N ARG A 125 -0.05 -7.22 20.01
CA ARG A 125 0.62 -8.05 21.04
C ARG A 125 2.10 -7.76 21.17
N ARG A 126 2.74 -7.48 20.04
CA ARG A 126 4.18 -7.28 19.91
C ARG A 126 4.42 -6.23 18.83
N PRO A 127 3.96 -4.99 19.01
CA PRO A 127 4.28 -3.94 18.05
C PRO A 127 5.80 -3.83 17.88
N PRO A 128 6.30 -3.53 16.67
CA PRO A 128 7.69 -3.13 16.48
C PRO A 128 8.08 -2.03 17.48
N PRO A 129 9.35 -1.95 17.92
CA PRO A 129 9.82 -0.79 18.67
C PRO A 129 9.49 0.51 17.89
N TYR A 130 8.97 1.53 18.58
CA TYR A 130 8.52 2.80 17.99
C TYR A 130 7.34 2.69 16.99
N TYR A 131 6.58 1.59 17.07
CA TYR A 131 5.30 1.50 16.38
C TYR A 131 4.32 2.53 16.93
N LEU A 132 3.59 3.19 16.05
CA LEU A 132 2.61 4.19 16.46
C LEU A 132 1.43 3.53 17.15
N GLU A 133 1.14 3.95 18.39
CA GLU A 133 -0.12 3.63 19.04
C GLU A 133 -1.23 4.37 18.29
N ALA A 134 -2.09 3.59 17.63
CA ALA A 134 -3.04 4.11 16.66
C ALA A 134 -4.27 4.79 17.27
N THR A 135 -4.39 4.89 18.59
CA THR A 135 -5.61 5.37 19.25
C THR A 135 -5.35 5.90 20.65
N ASP A 136 -5.83 7.11 20.96
CA ASP A 136 -6.10 7.56 22.33
C ASP A 136 -7.28 6.78 22.94
N GLU A 137 -7.58 7.05 24.21
CA GLU A 137 -8.73 6.52 24.94
C GLU A 137 -10.10 6.81 24.29
N ASN A 138 -10.15 7.73 23.32
CA ASN A 138 -11.34 8.13 22.57
C ASN A 138 -11.35 7.57 21.13
N GLY A 139 -10.35 6.78 20.72
CA GLY A 139 -10.24 6.20 19.38
C GLY A 139 -9.67 7.15 18.32
N HIS A 140 -9.06 8.27 18.70
CA HIS A 140 -8.36 9.17 17.78
C HIS A 140 -6.90 8.73 17.57
N GLY A 141 -6.43 8.75 16.32
CA GLY A 141 -5.03 8.44 16.01
C GLY A 141 -4.05 9.41 16.67
N LEU A 142 -3.32 8.95 17.68
CA LEU A 142 -2.21 9.68 18.27
C LEU A 142 -0.96 9.49 17.40
N PHE A 143 -0.53 10.58 16.78
CA PHE A 143 0.76 10.64 16.10
C PHE A 143 1.72 11.45 16.97
N ASP A 144 2.29 10.81 17.99
CA ASP A 144 3.39 11.43 18.72
C ASP A 144 4.70 10.78 18.28
N VAL A 145 5.41 11.46 17.38
CA VAL A 145 6.78 11.07 17.05
C VAL A 145 7.65 11.49 18.23
N VAL A 146 7.78 10.58 19.21
CA VAL A 146 8.60 10.82 20.40
C VAL A 146 10.08 10.76 20.01
N SER A 147 10.59 11.91 19.56
CA SER A 147 11.98 12.28 19.30
C SER A 147 12.87 11.26 18.56
N TRP A 148 13.39 11.67 17.40
CA TRP A 148 14.62 11.10 16.85
C TRP A 148 15.81 11.81 17.50
N GLY A 149 16.79 11.02 17.96
CA GLY A 149 17.96 11.40 18.77
C GLY A 149 18.42 12.85 18.71
N GLU A 150 18.63 13.42 19.90
CA GLU A 150 19.57 14.53 20.11
C GLU A 150 20.90 14.25 19.39
N GLN A 151 21.39 15.25 18.66
CA GLN A 151 22.82 15.44 18.39
C GLN A 151 23.26 16.77 18.98
#